data_AF-A0A832ES90-F1
#
_entry.id   AF-A0A832ES90-F1
#
_cell.length_a   1.000
_cell.length_b   1.000
_cell.length_c   1.000
_cell.angle_alpha   90.00
_cell.angle_beta   90.00
_cell.angle_gamma   90.00
#
_symmetry.space_group_name_H-M   'P 1'
#
loop_
_entity.id
_entity.type
_entity.pdbx_description
1 polymer ?
#
loop_
_entity_poly.entity_id
_entity_poly.type
_entity_poly.pdbx_seq_one_letter_code
_entity_poly.pdbx_strand_id
1 'polypeptide(L)'
;MPERAAGSATRPRVIVVGLGPAGPELMTAEARAALDAAPAVLVRTRHHLAAEVLVAEGARALDGHYEAAPTFAQAYAAIVEDVV
;
A
#
# COMPACT_ATOMS: atom_id res chain seq x y z
N MET A 1 25.30 26.59 -13.30
CA MET A 1 25.47 25.39 -12.45
C MET A 1 25.77 25.85 -11.04
N PRO A 2 24.98 25.38 -10.05
CA PRO A 2 25.64 24.62 -8.99
C PRO A 2 24.95 23.27 -8.82
N GLU A 3 25.77 22.22 -8.94
CA GLU A 3 25.45 20.86 -8.55
C GLU A 3 25.38 20.82 -7.02
N ARG A 4 24.18 20.58 -6.47
CA ARG A 4 24.05 20.26 -5.06
C ARG A 4 24.58 18.85 -4.87
N ALA A 5 25.71 18.73 -4.16
CA ALA A 5 26.14 17.48 -3.57
C ALA A 5 25.04 16.99 -2.62
N ALA A 6 24.15 16.14 -3.12
CA ALA A 6 23.21 15.41 -2.30
C ALA A 6 23.98 14.20 -1.73
N GLY A 7 24.23 14.22 -0.42
CA GLY A 7 24.38 12.96 0.29
C GLY A 7 23.20 12.07 -0.09
N SER A 8 23.45 10.81 -0.42
CA SER A 8 22.43 9.87 -0.93
C SER A 8 21.40 9.55 0.16
N ALA A 9 20.51 10.49 0.45
CA ALA A 9 19.30 10.23 1.20
C ALA A 9 18.41 9.38 0.30
N THR A 10 18.26 8.10 0.68
CA THR A 10 17.38 7.16 0.00
C THR A 10 15.97 7.76 -0.01
N ARG A 11 15.41 8.02 -1.20
CA ARG A 11 14.02 8.48 -1.30
C ARG A 11 13.09 7.39 -0.76
N PRO A 12 11.99 7.74 -0.08
CA PRO A 12 10.94 6.80 0.25
C PRO A 12 10.49 6.04 -1.02
N ARG A 13 10.22 4.75 -0.86
CA ARG A 13 9.87 3.85 -1.97
C ARG A 13 8.56 3.15 -1.65
N VAL A 14 7.63 3.23 -2.59
CA VAL A 14 6.35 2.49 -2.54
C VAL A 14 6.48 1.27 -3.44
N ILE A 15 6.09 0.10 -2.94
CA ILE A 15 6.03 -1.15 -3.69
C ILE A 15 4.56 -1.59 -3.72
N VAL A 16 4.02 -1.75 -4.93
CA VAL A 16 2.64 -2.22 -5.12
C VAL A 16 2.68 -3.68 -5.54
N VAL A 17 1.95 -4.53 -4.82
CA VAL A 17 1.84 -5.97 -5.08
C VAL A 17 0.39 -6.39 -5.27
N GLY A 18 0.18 -7.47 -6.01
CA GLY A 18 -1.14 -8.11 -6.11
C GLY A 18 -1.33 -9.14 -4.98
N LEU A 19 -2.51 -9.16 -4.36
CA LEU A 19 -2.85 -10.14 -3.31
C LEU A 19 -3.36 -11.48 -3.85
N GLY A 20 -3.52 -11.61 -5.18
CA GLY A 20 -4.22 -12.72 -5.81
C GLY A 20 -5.74 -12.50 -5.86
N PRO A 21 -6.49 -13.44 -6.47
CA PRO A 21 -7.93 -13.26 -6.71
C PRO A 21 -8.82 -13.65 -5.52
N ALA A 22 -8.28 -14.29 -4.47
CA ALA A 22 -9.05 -14.79 -3.34
C ALA A 22 -8.28 -14.69 -2.01
N GLY A 23 -8.13 -15.81 -1.30
CA GLY A 23 -7.50 -15.87 0.02
C GLY A 23 -5.97 -15.77 -0.03
N PRO A 24 -5.33 -15.67 1.15
CA PRO A 24 -3.89 -15.50 1.29
C PRO A 24 -3.07 -16.65 0.69
N GLU A 25 -3.66 -17.84 0.54
CA GLU A 25 -3.06 -19.01 -0.10
C GLU A 25 -2.76 -18.82 -1.60
N LEU A 26 -3.40 -17.82 -2.24
CA LEU A 26 -3.17 -17.48 -3.65
C LEU A 26 -2.22 -16.28 -3.82
N MET A 27 -1.69 -15.73 -2.74
CA MET A 27 -0.69 -14.68 -2.79
C MET A 27 0.65 -15.27 -3.24
N THR A 28 1.37 -14.58 -4.14
CA THR A 28 2.69 -15.05 -4.56
C THR A 28 3.70 -14.91 -3.44
N ALA A 29 4.73 -15.77 -3.44
CA ALA A 29 5.80 -15.71 -2.45
C ALA A 29 6.53 -14.37 -2.47
N GLU A 30 6.71 -13.78 -3.66
CA GLU A 30 7.36 -12.47 -3.84
C GLU A 30 6.51 -11.34 -3.25
N ALA A 31 5.19 -11.39 -3.42
CA ALA A 31 4.29 -10.41 -2.82
C ALA A 31 4.33 -10.49 -1.29
N ARG A 32 4.27 -11.71 -0.73
CA ARG A 32 4.38 -11.93 0.72
C ARG A 32 5.72 -11.43 1.27
N ALA A 33 6.83 -11.79 0.63
CA ALA A 33 8.16 -11.36 1.05
C ALA A 33 8.33 -9.82 1.01
N ALA A 34 7.73 -9.15 0.01
CA ALA A 34 7.76 -7.69 -0.07
C ALA A 34 6.96 -7.03 1.07
N LEU A 35 5.82 -7.62 1.45
CA LEU A 35 4.99 -7.15 2.56
C LEU A 35 5.70 -7.36 3.91
N ASP A 36 6.27 -8.54 4.14
CA ASP A 36 6.98 -8.87 5.39
C ASP A 36 8.23 -8.00 5.61
N ALA A 37 8.89 -7.57 4.53
CA ALA A 37 10.07 -6.70 4.60
C ALA A 37 9.73 -5.20 4.75
N ALA A 38 8.47 -4.81 4.56
CA ALA A 38 8.06 -3.41 4.57
C ALA A 38 7.84 -2.92 6.01
N PRO A 39 8.34 -1.73 6.39
CA PRO A 39 8.10 -1.15 7.71
C PRO A 39 6.66 -0.67 7.89
N ALA A 40 5.93 -0.46 6.79
CA ALA A 40 4.53 -0.07 6.78
C ALA A 40 3.82 -0.79 5.63
N VAL A 41 2.68 -1.39 5.94
CA VAL A 41 1.83 -2.08 4.96
C VAL A 41 0.49 -1.37 4.89
N LEU A 42 0.06 -1.07 3.67
CA LEU A 42 -1.23 -0.46 3.37
C LEU A 42 -2.04 -1.43 2.51
N VAL A 43 -3.32 -1.59 2.81
CA VAL A 43 -4.25 -2.31 1.93
C VAL A 43 -5.29 -1.34 1.39
N ARG A 44 -5.59 -1.45 0.09
CA ARG A 44 -6.61 -0.62 -0.56
C ARG A 44 -7.97 -0.74 0.13
N THR A 45 -8.30 -1.94 0.62
CA THR A 45 -9.57 -2.22 1.28
C THR A 45 -9.45 -3.44 2.20
N ARG A 46 -10.23 -3.45 3.28
CA ARG A 46 -10.43 -4.62 4.16
C ARG A 46 -11.34 -5.71 3.56
N HIS A 47 -12.06 -5.41 2.47
CA HIS A 47 -13.05 -6.32 1.89
C HIS A 47 -12.45 -7.50 1.10
N HIS A 48 -11.13 -7.54 0.92
CA HIS A 48 -10.45 -8.61 0.21
C HIS A 48 -10.07 -9.75 1.18
N LEU A 49 -10.33 -11.01 0.81
CA LEU A 49 -10.06 -12.18 1.67
C LEU A 49 -8.59 -12.22 2.14
N ALA A 50 -7.64 -12.05 1.21
CA ALA A 50 -6.23 -11.95 1.57
C ALA A 50 -5.86 -10.69 2.40
N ALA A 51 -6.66 -9.62 2.38
CA ALA A 51 -6.38 -8.42 3.17
C ALA A 51 -6.77 -8.58 4.65
N GLU A 52 -7.71 -9.47 4.97
CA GLU A 52 -8.15 -9.73 6.35
C GLU A 52 -6.97 -10.11 7.25
N VAL A 53 -6.13 -11.04 6.79
CA VAL A 53 -4.92 -11.47 7.51
C VAL A 53 -3.92 -10.31 7.64
N LEU A 54 -3.70 -9.54 6.57
CA LEU A 54 -2.77 -8.41 6.62
C LEU A 54 -3.20 -7.33 7.61
N VAL A 55 -4.51 -7.03 7.67
CA VAL A 55 -5.05 -6.07 8.64
C VAL A 55 -4.90 -6.61 10.06
N ALA A 56 -5.12 -7.91 10.28
CA ALA A 56 -4.86 -8.55 11.57
C ALA A 56 -3.37 -8.51 11.98
N GLU A 57 -2.46 -8.53 11.00
CA GLU A 57 -1.01 -8.36 11.18
C GLU A 57 -0.59 -6.88 11.33
N GLY A 58 -1.52 -5.92 11.24
CA GLY A 58 -1.27 -4.50 11.49
C GLY A 58 -1.22 -3.61 10.24
N ALA A 59 -1.58 -4.13 9.07
CA ALA A 59 -1.71 -3.31 7.87
C ALA A 59 -2.83 -2.26 8.02
N ARG A 60 -2.58 -1.04 7.55
CA ARG A 60 -3.57 0.04 7.57
C ARG A 60 -4.46 -0.04 6.33
N ALA A 61 -5.77 -0.07 6.55
CA ALA A 61 -6.75 -0.10 5.47
C ALA A 61 -7.13 1.32 5.02
N LEU A 62 -7.25 1.51 3.70
CA LEU A 62 -7.53 2.79 3.07
C LEU A 62 -9.02 3.00 2.74
N ASP A 63 -9.92 2.17 3.27
CA ASP A 63 -11.36 2.22 3.03
C ASP A 63 -11.96 3.61 3.31
N GLY A 64 -11.43 4.34 4.31
CA GLY A 64 -11.91 5.68 4.67
C GLY A 64 -11.88 6.69 3.52
N HIS A 65 -10.94 6.56 2.57
CA HIS A 65 -10.89 7.43 1.38
C HIS A 65 -12.05 7.16 0.42
N TYR A 66 -12.51 5.90 0.33
CA TYR A 66 -13.67 5.54 -0.48
C TYR A 66 -14.98 5.97 0.16
N GLU A 67 -15.06 5.96 1.49
CA GLU A 67 -16.25 6.41 2.22
C GLU A 67 -16.40 7.95 2.22
N ALA A 68 -15.28 8.68 2.24
CA ALA A 68 -15.29 10.15 2.33
C ALA A 68 -15.40 10.86 0.96
N ALA A 69 -14.91 10.24 -0.10
CA ALA A 69 -14.83 10.89 -1.40
C ALA A 69 -16.14 10.76 -2.22
N PRO A 70 -16.64 11.83 -2.84
CA PRO A 70 -17.86 11.76 -3.65
C PRO A 70 -17.66 11.06 -5.00
N THR A 71 -16.42 10.84 -5.43
CA THR A 71 -16.08 10.11 -6.66
C THR A 71 -14.83 9.26 -6.46
N PHE A 72 -14.71 8.19 -7.25
CA PHE A 72 -13.50 7.37 -7.24
C PHE A 72 -12.25 8.16 -7.63
N ALA A 73 -12.34 9.10 -8.57
CA ALA A 73 -11.20 9.94 -8.95
C ALA A 73 -10.66 10.74 -7.75
N GLN A 74 -11.55 11.29 -6.93
CA GLN A 74 -11.17 11.98 -5.70
C GLN A 74 -10.64 11.03 -4.62
N ALA A 75 -11.22 9.83 -4.49
CA ALA A 75 -10.70 8.80 -3.58
C ALA A 75 -9.27 8.42 -3.92
N TYR A 76 -8.98 8.17 -5.20
CA TYR A 76 -7.64 7.80 -5.65
C TYR A 76 -6.64 8.95 -5.50
N ALA A 77 -7.04 10.19 -5.75
CA ALA A 77 -6.19 11.35 -5.50
C ALA A 77 -5.83 11.46 -4.00
N ALA A 78 -6.80 11.31 -3.11
CA ALA A 78 -6.58 11.34 -1.67
C ALA A 78 -5.69 10.18 -1.17
N ILE A 79 -5.86 8.97 -1.74
CA ILE A 79 -5.00 7.83 -1.47
C ILE A 79 -3.55 8.13 -1.85
N VAL A 80 -3.31 8.76 -3.00
CA VAL A 80 -1.95 9.10 -3.43
C VAL A 80 -1.31 10.05 -2.41
N GLU A 81 -2.01 11.11 -1.98
CA GLU A 81 -1.49 12.07 -0.99
C GLU A 81 -1.21 11.45 0.39
N ASP A 82 -1.96 10.42 0.80
CA ASP A 82 -1.75 9.70 2.08
C ASP A 82 -0.59 8.69 2.03
N VAL A 83 -0.20 8.24 0.83
CA VAL A 83 0.84 7.22 0.65
C VAL A 83 2.24 7.83 0.50
N VAL A 84 2.36 9.09 0.05
CA VAL A 84 3.63 9.74 -0.34
C VAL A 84 4.23 10.67 0.70
#